data_AF-A0AAN8XJD6-F1
#
_entry.id   AF-A0AAN8XJD6-F1
#
_cell.length_a   1.000
_cell.length_b   1.000
_cell.length_c   1.000
_cell.angle_alpha   90.00
_cell.angle_beta   90.00
_cell.angle_gamma   90.00
#
_symmetry.space_group_name_H-M   'P 1'
#
loop_
_entity.id
_entity.type
_entity.pdbx_description
1 polymer ?
#
loop_
_entity_poly.entity_id
_entity_poly.type
_entity_poly.pdbx_seq_one_letter_code
_entity_poly.pdbx_strand_id
1 'polypeptide(L)'
;LAVERDVEKGGALGVCNLVYDESGHFLLYATMLGVKVVNLYNNRLVRTIAKPENLRLLNLALFQGKVKKNKGTLTLEMEACDNPALDSVQADPTLVGTAFRKNRFYLFTRRDATDTKSVDTDRDVFNEKPSKEDIIAATEQGGGQRLYETAVIHTSLGDITLKLFPKECPKTVENFCVHAKNGYYNGHLFHRIIKQFMIQTGDPLGTGVGGESIWGGEFEDEFHPSLRHDRPYTLSMANAGPNTNGSQFFITVIPTPWLDNKHTVFGRVIRGMEVVQNISSVKCNPKTDKPYDDVSILNVSVK
;
A
#
# COMPACT_ATOMS: atom_id res chain seq x y z
N LEU A 1 -16.11 -21.90 0.13
CA LEU A 1 -15.04 -22.35 1.05
C LEU A 1 -13.64 -22.09 0.49
N ALA A 2 -13.25 -22.65 -0.67
CA ALA A 2 -11.92 -22.36 -1.24
C ALA A 2 -11.68 -20.86 -1.50
N VAL A 3 -12.66 -20.17 -2.07
CA VAL A 3 -12.61 -18.71 -2.31
C VAL A 3 -12.42 -17.90 -1.02
N GLU A 4 -12.98 -18.33 0.11
CA GLU A 4 -12.87 -17.58 1.38
C GLU A 4 -11.49 -17.72 2.01
N ARG A 5 -10.89 -18.92 1.92
CA ARG A 5 -9.49 -19.10 2.31
C ARG A 5 -8.55 -18.22 1.46
N ASP A 6 -8.88 -18.03 0.18
CA ASP A 6 -8.10 -17.16 -0.70
C ASP A 6 -8.30 -15.68 -0.36
N VAL A 7 -9.52 -15.26 0.01
CA VAL A 7 -9.81 -13.88 0.46
C VAL A 7 -9.11 -13.60 1.79
N GLU A 8 -9.11 -14.56 2.73
CA GLU A 8 -8.38 -14.50 4.01
C GLU A 8 -6.88 -14.36 3.80
N LYS A 9 -6.27 -15.22 2.97
CA LYS A 9 -4.84 -15.15 2.65
C LYS A 9 -4.44 -13.86 1.94
N GLY A 10 -5.33 -13.32 1.10
CA GLY A 10 -5.10 -12.10 0.35
C GLY A 10 -5.33 -10.81 1.14
N GLY A 11 -5.70 -10.88 2.43
CA GLY A 11 -5.98 -9.68 3.25
C GLY A 11 -7.21 -8.88 2.81
N ALA A 12 -7.97 -9.35 1.81
CA ALA A 12 -9.08 -8.61 1.21
C ALA A 12 -10.34 -8.54 2.11
N LEU A 13 -10.35 -9.28 3.23
CA LEU A 13 -11.39 -9.19 4.24
C LEU A 13 -11.51 -7.80 4.86
N GLY A 14 -10.40 -7.06 4.99
CA GLY A 14 -10.40 -5.71 5.56
C GLY A 14 -11.16 -4.67 4.72
N VAL A 15 -11.48 -5.00 3.47
CA VAL A 15 -12.22 -4.12 2.54
C VAL A 15 -13.73 -4.40 2.58
N CYS A 16 -14.17 -5.41 3.32
CA CYS A 16 -15.59 -5.73 3.45
C CYS A 16 -16.30 -4.69 4.32
N ASN A 17 -17.49 -4.28 3.93
CA ASN A 17 -18.29 -3.31 4.66
C ASN A 17 -19.77 -3.71 4.78
N LEU A 18 -20.46 -2.96 5.62
CA LEU A 18 -21.89 -3.04 5.90
C LEU A 18 -22.53 -1.73 5.44
N VAL A 19 -23.68 -1.81 4.77
CA VAL A 19 -24.39 -0.63 4.26
C VAL A 19 -25.81 -0.62 4.80
N TYR A 20 -26.22 0.52 5.33
CA TYR A 20 -27.60 0.77 5.72
C TYR A 20 -28.32 1.55 4.62
N ASP A 21 -29.62 1.30 4.51
CA ASP A 21 -30.54 2.18 3.79
C ASP A 21 -30.66 3.54 4.51
N GLU A 22 -30.93 4.62 3.78
CA GLU A 22 -31.35 5.94 4.30
C GLU A 22 -32.45 5.84 5.38
N SER A 23 -33.38 4.89 5.25
CA SER A 23 -34.42 4.65 6.26
C SER A 23 -33.89 4.03 7.57
N GLY A 24 -32.69 3.45 7.54
CA GLY A 24 -32.10 2.69 8.64
C GLY A 24 -32.78 1.35 8.94
N HIS A 25 -33.82 0.97 8.21
CA HIS A 25 -34.56 -0.28 8.47
C HIS A 25 -33.94 -1.52 7.84
N PHE A 26 -33.13 -1.33 6.79
CA PHE A 26 -32.49 -2.42 6.05
C PHE A 26 -30.98 -2.36 6.20
N LEU A 27 -30.41 -3.52 6.49
CA LEU A 27 -28.96 -3.77 6.51
C LEU A 27 -28.59 -4.64 5.31
N LEU A 28 -27.61 -4.18 4.55
CA LEU A 28 -27.06 -4.87 3.40
C LEU A 28 -25.62 -5.29 3.70
N TYR A 29 -25.31 -6.56 3.45
CA TYR A 29 -23.96 -7.08 3.65
C TYR A 29 -23.63 -8.21 2.69
N ALA A 30 -22.37 -8.25 2.26
CA ALA A 30 -21.90 -9.25 1.32
C ALA A 30 -21.63 -10.58 2.05
N THR A 31 -22.02 -11.67 1.41
CA THR A 31 -21.77 -13.04 1.87
C THR A 31 -21.14 -13.89 0.77
N MET A 32 -20.80 -15.15 1.09
CA MET A 32 -20.37 -16.13 0.07
C MET A 32 -21.37 -16.28 -1.09
N LEU A 33 -22.66 -16.04 -0.83
CA LEU A 33 -23.74 -16.23 -1.78
C LEU A 33 -24.48 -14.91 -2.01
N GLY A 34 -23.77 -13.92 -2.55
CA GLY A 34 -24.32 -12.61 -2.86
C GLY A 34 -24.55 -11.71 -1.64
N VAL A 35 -25.33 -10.64 -1.83
CA VAL A 35 -25.64 -9.65 -0.79
C VAL A 35 -26.94 -9.99 -0.12
N LYS A 36 -26.96 -10.06 1.21
CA LYS A 36 -28.16 -10.25 1.99
C LYS A 36 -28.74 -8.91 2.39
N VAL A 37 -30.04 -8.75 2.18
CA VAL A 37 -30.82 -7.59 2.64
C VAL A 37 -31.67 -8.05 3.82
N VAL A 38 -31.30 -7.61 5.03
CA VAL A 38 -31.98 -7.97 6.28
C VAL A 38 -32.77 -6.78 6.76
N ASN A 39 -34.03 -7.00 7.11
CA ASN A 39 -34.83 -6.00 7.80
C ASN A 39 -34.57 -6.13 9.30
N LEU A 40 -34.09 -5.04 9.90
CA LEU A 40 -33.67 -5.00 11.31
C LEU A 40 -34.87 -4.97 12.27
N TYR A 41 -36.03 -4.52 11.80
CA TYR A 41 -37.23 -4.42 12.62
C TYR A 41 -37.85 -5.79 12.91
N ASN A 42 -37.89 -6.65 11.90
CA ASN A 42 -38.47 -7.98 12.02
C ASN A 42 -37.42 -9.11 12.06
N ASN A 43 -36.13 -8.78 11.97
CA ASN A 43 -35.00 -9.72 11.90
C ASN A 43 -35.16 -10.79 10.80
N ARG A 44 -35.85 -10.46 9.70
CA ARG A 44 -36.03 -11.37 8.57
C ARG A 44 -35.16 -10.97 7.39
N LEU A 45 -34.66 -12.00 6.70
CA LEU A 45 -34.04 -11.83 5.40
C LEU A 45 -35.13 -11.49 4.38
N VAL A 46 -35.01 -10.33 3.75
CA VAL A 46 -35.97 -9.83 2.76
C VAL A 46 -35.63 -10.40 1.39
N ARG A 47 -34.37 -10.26 0.98
CA ARG A 47 -33.89 -10.68 -0.34
C ARG A 47 -32.39 -10.99 -0.30
N THR A 48 -31.95 -11.84 -1.23
CA THR A 48 -30.54 -12.03 -1.57
C THR A 48 -30.27 -11.57 -2.99
N ILE A 49 -29.44 -10.53 -3.14
CA ILE A 49 -29.04 -9.94 -4.42
C ILE A 49 -27.79 -10.69 -4.94
N ALA A 50 -27.60 -10.74 -6.26
CA ALA A 50 -26.47 -11.38 -6.94
C ALA A 50 -26.33 -12.91 -6.76
N LYS A 51 -27.37 -13.58 -6.23
CA LYS A 51 -27.41 -15.05 -6.09
C LYS A 51 -27.09 -15.83 -7.37
N PRO A 52 -27.65 -15.49 -8.56
CA PRO A 52 -27.40 -16.27 -9.79
C PRO A 52 -25.99 -16.08 -10.36
N GLU A 53 -25.27 -15.02 -9.96
CA GLU A 53 -23.98 -14.67 -10.56
C GLU A 53 -22.79 -15.34 -9.85
N ASN A 54 -23.03 -16.00 -8.70
CA ASN A 54 -22.02 -16.67 -7.89
C ASN A 54 -20.79 -15.77 -7.62
N LEU A 55 -21.05 -14.49 -7.36
CA LEU A 55 -20.03 -13.48 -7.08
C LEU A 55 -19.78 -13.36 -5.58
N ARG A 56 -18.50 -13.33 -5.20
CA ARG A 56 -18.09 -12.92 -3.86
C ARG A 56 -17.83 -11.41 -3.86
N LEU A 57 -18.86 -10.64 -3.52
CA LEU A 57 -18.76 -9.19 -3.36
C LEU A 57 -17.97 -8.86 -2.10
N LEU A 58 -17.18 -7.78 -2.11
CA LEU A 58 -16.37 -7.32 -0.99
C LEU A 58 -16.91 -6.00 -0.45
N ASN A 59 -16.79 -4.94 -1.24
CA ASN A 59 -17.24 -3.61 -0.87
C ASN A 59 -18.57 -3.30 -1.55
N LEU A 60 -19.49 -2.73 -0.80
CA LEU A 60 -20.84 -2.36 -1.19
C LEU A 60 -21.04 -0.86 -1.01
N ALA A 61 -21.79 -0.25 -1.93
CA ALA A 61 -22.28 1.12 -1.79
C ALA A 61 -23.73 1.16 -2.29
N LEU A 62 -24.61 1.83 -1.55
CA LEU A 62 -26.01 1.97 -1.92
C LEU A 62 -26.27 3.41 -2.33
N PHE A 63 -26.80 3.60 -3.55
CA PHE A 63 -27.23 4.89 -4.05
C PHE A 63 -28.75 4.92 -4.11
N GLN A 64 -29.38 5.82 -3.37
CA GLN A 64 -30.84 5.93 -3.28
C GLN A 64 -31.39 7.25 -3.83
N GLY A 65 -30.50 8.12 -4.31
CA GLY A 65 -30.87 9.42 -4.85
C GLY A 65 -31.48 9.35 -6.26
N LYS A 66 -32.06 10.47 -6.69
CA LYS A 66 -32.44 10.69 -8.10
C LYS A 66 -31.26 11.26 -8.87
N VAL A 67 -30.90 10.66 -10.01
CA VAL A 67 -29.94 11.25 -10.94
C VAL A 67 -30.59 12.48 -11.59
N LYS A 68 -29.95 13.65 -11.47
CA LYS A 68 -30.43 14.88 -12.14
C LYS A 68 -30.35 14.69 -13.65
N LYS A 69 -31.47 14.42 -14.32
CA LYS A 69 -31.55 14.47 -15.79
C LYS A 69 -31.45 15.94 -16.22
N ASN A 70 -30.45 16.26 -17.05
CA ASN A 70 -30.40 17.55 -17.73
C ASN A 70 -31.48 17.59 -18.82
N LYS A 71 -32.66 18.13 -18.46
CA LYS A 71 -33.74 18.74 -19.27
C LYS A 71 -35.12 18.22 -18.90
N GLY A 72 -35.97 19.17 -18.48
CA GLY A 72 -37.41 19.00 -18.26
C GLY A 72 -37.79 19.32 -16.81
N THR A 73 -38.05 20.60 -16.53
CA THR A 73 -38.55 21.11 -15.24
C THR A 73 -39.85 20.39 -14.87
N LEU A 74 -39.76 19.36 -14.03
CA LEU A 74 -40.92 18.85 -13.28
C LEU A 74 -41.21 19.87 -12.18
N THR A 75 -42.41 20.45 -12.20
CA THR A 75 -42.87 21.36 -11.14
C THR A 75 -43.16 20.54 -9.88
N LEU A 76 -42.91 21.11 -8.70
CA LEU A 76 -43.18 20.47 -7.39
C LEU A 76 -44.64 19.98 -7.27
N GLU A 77 -45.57 20.66 -7.96
CA GLU A 77 -46.99 20.32 -8.01
C GLU A 77 -47.26 19.05 -8.84
N MET A 78 -46.48 18.80 -9.90
CA MET A 78 -46.58 17.57 -10.69
C MET A 78 -46.10 16.33 -9.93
N GLU A 79 -45.11 16.46 -9.02
CA GLU A 79 -44.67 15.36 -8.15
C GLU A 79 -45.68 15.03 -7.04
N ALA A 80 -46.54 15.98 -6.65
CA ALA A 80 -47.54 15.81 -5.59
C ALA A 80 -48.86 15.18 -6.08
N CYS A 81 -49.10 15.13 -7.39
CA CYS A 81 -50.23 14.41 -7.96
C CYS A 81 -49.90 12.91 -8.05
N ASP A 82 -50.69 12.06 -7.36
CA ASP A 82 -50.71 10.59 -7.49
C ASP A 82 -51.11 10.18 -8.92
N ASN A 83 -50.19 10.33 -9.87
CA ASN A 83 -50.40 10.02 -11.27
C ASN A 83 -49.65 8.72 -11.59
N PRO A 84 -50.34 7.61 -11.95
CA PRO A 84 -49.71 6.31 -12.22
C PRO A 84 -48.65 6.35 -13.34
N ALA A 85 -48.68 7.37 -14.20
CA ALA A 85 -47.65 7.59 -15.22
C ALA A 85 -46.30 8.07 -14.65
N LEU A 86 -46.29 8.67 -13.45
CA LEU A 86 -45.09 9.15 -12.75
C LEU A 86 -44.37 8.07 -11.94
N ASP A 87 -44.94 6.87 -11.78
CA ASP A 87 -44.25 5.73 -11.15
C ASP A 87 -42.98 5.32 -11.94
N SER A 88 -42.91 5.67 -13.23
CA SER A 88 -41.72 5.55 -14.06
C SER A 88 -40.57 6.51 -13.67
N VAL A 89 -40.84 7.48 -12.80
CA VAL A 89 -39.90 8.52 -12.31
C VAL A 89 -39.44 8.22 -10.87
N GLN A 90 -39.86 7.10 -10.27
CA GLN A 90 -39.44 6.72 -8.93
C GLN A 90 -37.93 6.37 -8.92
N ALA A 91 -37.20 6.87 -7.92
CA ALA A 91 -35.75 6.64 -7.79
C ALA A 91 -35.49 5.13 -7.63
N ASP A 92 -34.70 4.53 -8.53
CA ASP A 92 -34.30 3.12 -8.43
C ASP A 92 -33.03 3.02 -7.57
N PRO A 93 -33.13 2.56 -6.30
CA PRO A 93 -31.98 2.40 -5.45
C PRO A 93 -31.03 1.39 -6.09
N THR A 94 -29.83 1.85 -6.40
CA THR A 94 -28.83 1.07 -7.11
C THR A 94 -27.75 0.66 -6.12
N LEU A 95 -27.59 -0.65 -5.94
CA LEU A 95 -26.51 -1.22 -5.17
C LEU A 95 -25.30 -1.40 -6.08
N VAL A 96 -24.19 -0.77 -5.73
CA VAL A 96 -22.89 -0.91 -6.37
C VAL A 96 -22.05 -1.87 -5.54
N GLY A 97 -21.36 -2.81 -6.19
CA GLY A 97 -20.45 -3.70 -5.49
C GLY A 97 -19.22 -4.10 -6.31
N THR A 98 -18.11 -4.35 -5.61
CA THR A 98 -16.88 -4.92 -6.20
C THR A 98 -16.76 -6.39 -5.82
N ALA A 99 -16.25 -7.24 -6.71
CA ALA A 99 -16.10 -8.68 -6.44
C ALA A 99 -14.64 -9.13 -6.40
N PHE A 100 -14.36 -10.13 -5.57
CA PHE A 100 -13.03 -10.71 -5.43
C PHE A 100 -12.53 -11.31 -6.76
N ARG A 101 -11.29 -10.95 -7.15
CA ARG A 101 -10.66 -11.33 -8.43
C ARG A 101 -11.45 -10.92 -9.68
N LYS A 102 -12.29 -9.88 -9.58
CA LYS A 102 -13.01 -9.30 -10.71
C LYS A 102 -12.71 -7.80 -10.75
N ASN A 103 -12.06 -7.36 -11.84
CA ASN A 103 -11.78 -5.94 -12.07
C ASN A 103 -12.99 -5.27 -12.71
N ARG A 104 -14.16 -5.36 -12.03
CA ARG A 104 -15.45 -4.86 -12.51
C ARG A 104 -16.29 -4.37 -11.33
N PHE A 105 -17.04 -3.31 -11.58
CA PHE A 105 -18.12 -2.89 -10.69
C PHE A 105 -19.42 -3.53 -11.17
N TYR A 106 -20.23 -3.98 -10.21
CA TYR A 106 -21.54 -4.58 -10.44
C TYR A 106 -22.60 -3.63 -9.93
N LEU A 107 -23.60 -3.36 -10.76
CA LEU A 107 -24.74 -2.50 -10.44
C LEU A 107 -25.98 -3.39 -10.36
N PHE A 108 -26.67 -3.34 -9.23
CA PHE A 108 -27.92 -4.07 -9.00
C PHE A 108 -29.03 -3.07 -8.73
N THR A 109 -30.07 -3.13 -9.56
CA THR A 109 -31.30 -2.36 -9.38
C THR A 109 -32.36 -3.19 -8.65
N ARG A 110 -33.56 -2.64 -8.43
CA ARG A 110 -34.68 -3.42 -7.84
C ARG A 110 -35.08 -4.65 -8.67
N ARG A 111 -34.73 -4.69 -9.97
CA ARG A 111 -35.09 -5.76 -10.89
C ARG A 111 -34.15 -6.95 -10.72
N ASP A 112 -34.72 -8.10 -10.43
CA ASP A 112 -33.96 -9.34 -10.37
C ASP A 112 -33.71 -9.89 -11.79
N ALA A 113 -32.58 -10.59 -11.96
CA ALA A 113 -32.14 -11.16 -13.23
C ALA A 113 -33.14 -12.14 -13.90
N THR A 114 -34.09 -12.65 -13.12
CA THR A 114 -35.07 -13.66 -13.54
C THR A 114 -36.45 -13.08 -13.83
N ASP A 115 -36.64 -11.77 -13.73
CA ASP A 115 -37.93 -11.12 -13.99
C ASP A 115 -38.14 -10.91 -15.50
N THR A 116 -38.87 -11.81 -16.14
CA THR A 116 -39.14 -11.84 -17.58
C THR A 116 -40.40 -11.06 -17.99
N LYS A 117 -40.99 -10.28 -17.09
CA LYS A 117 -42.32 -9.66 -17.28
C LYS A 117 -42.33 -8.30 -17.99
N SER A 118 -41.19 -7.70 -18.32
CA SER A 118 -41.11 -6.39 -19.01
C SER A 118 -40.55 -6.51 -20.43
N VAL A 119 -41.21 -5.84 -21.38
CA VAL A 119 -41.03 -5.96 -22.85
C VAL A 119 -39.72 -5.35 -23.38
N ASP A 120 -38.98 -4.56 -22.58
CA ASP A 120 -37.64 -4.08 -22.96
C ASP A 120 -36.58 -5.10 -22.56
N THR A 121 -36.44 -6.10 -23.43
CA THR A 121 -35.54 -7.24 -23.32
C THR A 121 -34.14 -6.91 -23.79
N ASP A 122 -33.38 -6.17 -23.00
CA ASP A 122 -31.96 -6.47 -22.89
C ASP A 122 -31.46 -6.03 -21.51
N ARG A 123 -30.89 -7.01 -20.80
CA ARG A 123 -30.19 -6.78 -19.54
C ARG A 123 -29.10 -5.76 -19.87
N ASP A 124 -29.11 -4.59 -19.23
CA ASP A 124 -28.13 -3.52 -19.47
C ASP A 124 -26.77 -3.93 -18.87
N VAL A 125 -26.20 -5.00 -19.42
CA VAL A 125 -24.86 -5.45 -19.11
C VAL A 125 -23.97 -4.52 -19.92
N PHE A 126 -23.62 -3.38 -19.34
CA PHE A 126 -22.45 -2.60 -19.75
C PHE A 126 -21.20 -3.45 -19.47
N ASN A 127 -21.01 -4.49 -20.27
CA ASN A 127 -19.85 -5.36 -20.29
C ASN A 127 -18.85 -4.74 -21.25
N GLU A 128 -18.41 -3.53 -20.95
CA GLU A 128 -17.22 -3.01 -21.61
C GLU A 128 -16.09 -3.95 -21.19
N LYS A 129 -15.67 -4.82 -22.11
CA LYS A 129 -14.51 -5.67 -21.85
C LYS A 129 -13.35 -4.70 -21.66
N PRO A 130 -12.66 -4.72 -20.51
CA PRO A 130 -11.50 -3.85 -20.32
C PRO A 130 -10.57 -4.06 -21.50
N SER A 131 -10.03 -2.96 -22.03
CA SER A 131 -9.17 -3.03 -23.20
C SER A 131 -7.98 -3.95 -22.90
N LYS A 132 -7.36 -4.51 -23.95
CA LYS A 132 -6.16 -5.33 -23.73
C LYS A 132 -5.09 -4.52 -22.97
N GLU A 133 -5.04 -3.21 -23.18
CA GLU A 133 -4.15 -2.28 -22.48
C GLU A 133 -4.48 -2.18 -20.99
N ASP A 134 -5.75 -2.04 -20.62
CA ASP A 134 -6.19 -1.98 -19.21
C ASP A 134 -5.93 -3.30 -18.48
N ILE A 135 -6.12 -4.43 -19.16
CA ILE A 135 -5.80 -5.75 -18.61
C ILE A 135 -4.30 -5.90 -18.41
N ILE A 136 -3.49 -5.47 -19.37
CA ILE A 136 -2.02 -5.49 -19.25
C ILE A 136 -1.58 -4.60 -18.08
N ALA A 137 -2.05 -3.35 -18.01
CA ALA A 137 -1.72 -2.42 -16.93
C ALA A 137 -2.15 -2.93 -15.53
N ALA A 138 -3.32 -3.57 -15.43
CA ALA A 138 -3.80 -4.14 -14.17
C ALA A 138 -3.09 -5.45 -13.78
N THR A 139 -2.66 -6.25 -14.76
CA THR A 139 -1.90 -7.49 -14.50
C THR A 139 -0.43 -7.18 -14.17
N GLU A 140 0.10 -6.08 -14.71
CA GLU A 140 1.44 -5.57 -14.40
C GLU A 140 1.57 -5.01 -12.98
N GLN A 141 0.47 -4.76 -12.25
CA GLN A 141 0.54 -4.47 -10.81
C GLN A 141 0.94 -5.69 -9.95
N GLY A 142 1.04 -6.89 -10.55
CA GLY A 142 1.73 -8.05 -9.97
C GLY A 142 3.17 -8.22 -10.45
N GLY A 143 3.71 -7.28 -11.24
CA GLY A 143 5.10 -7.25 -11.66
C GLY A 143 5.94 -6.59 -10.58
N GLY A 144 6.90 -7.32 -10.02
CA GLY A 144 7.83 -6.80 -9.02
C GLY A 144 8.29 -5.40 -9.42
N GLN A 145 8.15 -4.45 -8.49
CA GLN A 145 8.68 -3.10 -8.65
C GLN A 145 10.09 -3.24 -9.24
N ARG A 146 10.41 -2.49 -10.30
CA ARG A 146 11.80 -2.33 -10.72
C ARG A 146 12.53 -1.65 -9.57
N LEU A 147 13.00 -2.46 -8.62
CA LEU A 147 13.82 -2.03 -7.53
C LEU A 147 15.10 -1.48 -8.13
N TYR A 148 15.49 -0.33 -7.63
CA TYR A 148 16.67 0.36 -8.12
C TYR A 148 17.91 -0.42 -7.71
N GLU A 149 18.84 -0.55 -8.64
CA GLU A 149 20.12 -1.23 -8.36
C GLU A 149 21.18 -0.25 -7.85
N THR A 150 20.97 1.05 -8.02
CA THR A 150 21.93 2.07 -7.61
C THR A 150 21.28 3.25 -6.90
N ALA A 151 21.99 3.83 -5.94
CA ALA A 151 21.57 5.04 -5.26
C ALA A 151 22.78 5.95 -4.99
N VAL A 152 22.56 7.27 -4.98
CA VAL A 152 23.58 8.27 -4.63
C VAL A 152 23.08 9.03 -3.41
N ILE A 153 23.81 8.95 -2.31
CA ILE A 153 23.58 9.76 -1.12
C ILE A 153 24.42 11.01 -1.24
N HIS A 154 23.78 12.16 -1.32
CA HIS A 154 24.44 13.46 -1.29
C HIS A 154 24.56 13.89 0.18
N THR A 155 25.77 14.07 0.67
CA THR A 155 26.04 14.49 2.05
C THR A 155 26.69 15.87 2.08
N SER A 156 26.73 16.51 3.25
CA SER A 156 27.45 17.77 3.44
C SER A 156 28.95 17.70 3.12
N LEU A 157 29.55 16.50 3.10
CA LEU A 157 30.97 16.26 2.83
C LEU A 157 31.24 15.65 1.44
N GLY A 158 30.20 15.44 0.62
CA GLY A 158 30.32 14.89 -0.73
C GLY A 158 29.34 13.76 -1.03
N ASP A 159 29.50 13.16 -2.22
CA ASP A 159 28.56 12.16 -2.75
C ASP A 159 29.07 10.73 -2.50
N ILE A 160 28.17 9.85 -2.07
CA ILE A 160 28.42 8.42 -1.87
C ILE A 160 27.52 7.63 -2.83
N THR A 161 28.12 6.92 -3.78
CA THR A 161 27.37 6.06 -4.70
C THR A 161 27.33 4.62 -4.17
N LEU A 162 26.13 4.09 -4.07
CA LEU A 162 25.80 2.76 -3.56
C LEU A 162 25.30 1.86 -4.70
N LYS A 163 25.72 0.60 -4.65
CA LYS A 163 25.08 -0.51 -5.37
C LYS A 163 24.21 -1.26 -4.37
N LEU A 164 22.95 -1.46 -4.72
CA LEU A 164 21.94 -2.15 -3.90
C LEU A 164 21.77 -3.60 -4.38
N PHE A 165 21.23 -4.45 -3.51
CA PHE A 165 21.03 -5.89 -3.75
C PHE A 165 19.54 -6.29 -3.71
N PRO A 166 18.74 -5.86 -4.70
CA PRO A 166 17.29 -6.07 -4.68
C PRO A 166 16.86 -7.52 -4.87
N LYS A 167 17.73 -8.39 -5.41
CA LYS A 167 17.40 -9.81 -5.64
C LYS A 167 17.47 -10.61 -4.34
N GLU A 168 18.48 -10.31 -3.53
CA GLU A 168 18.74 -10.99 -2.26
C GLU A 168 17.94 -10.38 -1.10
N CYS A 169 17.78 -9.05 -1.09
CA CYS A 169 17.09 -8.31 -0.02
C CYS A 169 15.99 -7.39 -0.60
N PRO A 170 14.91 -7.96 -1.16
CA PRO A 170 13.89 -7.17 -1.85
C PRO A 170 13.18 -6.17 -0.93
N LYS A 171 12.79 -6.57 0.28
CA LYS A 171 12.04 -5.68 1.20
C LYS A 171 12.93 -4.56 1.72
N THR A 172 14.17 -4.87 2.07
CA THR A 172 15.12 -3.87 2.59
C THR A 172 15.43 -2.81 1.54
N VAL A 173 15.66 -3.24 0.29
CA VAL A 173 15.92 -2.32 -0.82
C VAL A 173 14.66 -1.52 -1.18
N GLU A 174 13.47 -2.12 -1.14
CA GLU A 174 12.20 -1.40 -1.32
C GLU A 174 12.04 -0.29 -0.28
N ASN A 175 12.18 -0.63 1.00
CA ASN A 175 12.09 0.30 2.12
C ASN A 175 13.04 1.50 1.93
N PHE A 176 14.32 1.21 1.64
CA PHE A 176 15.32 2.25 1.41
C PHE A 176 14.99 3.14 0.20
N CYS A 177 14.62 2.53 -0.94
CA CYS A 177 14.34 3.27 -2.17
C CYS A 177 13.10 4.16 -2.05
N VAL A 178 12.04 3.67 -1.40
CA VAL A 178 10.80 4.43 -1.19
C VAL A 178 11.04 5.58 -0.21
N HIS A 179 11.75 5.35 0.90
CA HIS A 179 12.15 6.45 1.80
C HIS A 179 13.01 7.50 1.11
N ALA A 180 13.97 7.08 0.28
CA ALA A 180 14.79 7.99 -0.51
C ALA A 180 13.96 8.85 -1.46
N LYS A 181 13.01 8.24 -2.20
CA LYS A 181 12.10 8.96 -3.11
C LYS A 181 11.18 9.93 -2.39
N ASN A 182 10.66 9.54 -1.22
CA ASN A 182 9.80 10.39 -0.41
C ASN A 182 10.57 11.55 0.25
N GLY A 183 11.90 11.60 0.09
CA GLY A 183 12.75 12.58 0.75
C GLY A 183 12.83 12.38 2.26
N TYR A 184 12.52 11.18 2.75
CA TYR A 184 12.51 10.88 4.19
C TYR A 184 13.89 11.12 4.81
N TYR A 185 14.96 10.73 4.12
CA TYR A 185 16.33 10.90 4.62
C TYR A 185 16.89 12.33 4.49
N ASN A 186 16.13 13.28 3.93
CA ASN A 186 16.63 14.63 3.69
C ASN A 186 16.77 15.38 5.01
N GLY A 187 17.97 15.89 5.30
CA GLY A 187 18.32 16.55 6.55
C GLY A 187 18.71 15.59 7.69
N HIS A 188 18.69 14.28 7.47
CA HIS A 188 19.06 13.32 8.52
C HIS A 188 20.54 13.44 8.89
N LEU A 189 20.82 13.38 10.20
CA LEU A 189 22.16 13.48 10.74
C LEU A 189 22.81 12.10 10.86
N PHE A 190 24.12 12.06 10.62
CA PHE A 190 24.97 10.95 11.06
C PHE A 190 25.14 11.04 12.58
N HIS A 191 24.13 10.58 13.31
CA HIS A 191 24.03 10.73 14.76
C HIS A 191 25.03 9.87 15.54
N ARG A 192 25.63 8.86 14.91
CA ARG A 192 26.62 7.98 15.52
C ARG A 192 27.73 7.63 14.54
N ILE A 193 28.96 7.98 14.89
CA ILE A 193 30.17 7.76 14.09
C ILE A 193 31.24 7.14 14.98
N ILE A 194 31.66 5.92 14.65
CA ILE A 194 32.72 5.21 15.39
C ILE A 194 33.91 5.01 14.46
N LYS A 195 35.03 5.63 14.83
CA LYS A 195 36.27 5.58 14.06
C LYS A 195 36.76 4.13 13.92
N GLN A 196 37.18 3.74 12.72
CA GLN A 196 37.57 2.37 12.38
C GLN A 196 36.45 1.33 12.60
N PHE A 197 35.18 1.72 12.55
CA PHE A 197 34.07 0.78 12.61
C PHE A 197 33.01 1.09 11.56
N MET A 198 32.16 2.09 11.81
CA MET A 198 31.03 2.42 10.94
C MET A 198 30.53 3.85 11.15
N ILE A 199 29.76 4.33 10.17
CA ILE A 199 28.97 5.56 10.24
C ILE A 199 27.48 5.19 10.17
N GLN A 200 26.67 5.67 11.10
CA GLN A 200 25.24 5.34 11.23
C GLN A 200 24.37 6.59 11.05
N THR A 201 23.24 6.40 10.36
CA THR A 201 22.28 7.45 10.01
C THR A 201 20.87 6.86 9.82
N GLY A 202 19.92 7.68 9.37
CA GLY A 202 18.56 7.23 9.04
C GLY A 202 17.54 7.37 10.17
N ASP A 203 17.89 8.06 11.27
CA ASP A 203 16.98 8.44 12.34
C ASP A 203 16.52 9.91 12.15
N PRO A 204 15.22 10.19 11.99
CA PRO A 204 14.68 11.55 11.92
C PRO A 204 14.97 12.41 13.15
N LEU A 205 15.03 11.78 14.33
CA LEU A 205 15.26 12.49 15.60
C LEU A 205 16.75 12.65 15.91
N GLY A 206 17.62 11.90 15.24
CA GLY A 206 19.07 11.91 15.47
C GLY A 206 19.47 11.49 16.90
N THR A 207 18.66 10.66 17.56
CA THR A 207 18.92 10.13 18.92
C THR A 207 19.40 8.68 18.90
N GLY A 208 19.20 7.97 17.79
CA GLY A 208 19.48 6.55 17.61
C GLY A 208 18.30 5.62 17.95
N VAL A 209 17.17 6.17 18.43
CA VAL A 209 16.00 5.39 18.88
C VAL A 209 14.81 5.52 17.91
N GLY A 210 14.81 6.55 17.07
CA GLY A 210 13.72 6.80 16.13
C GLY A 210 13.88 6.10 14.78
N GLY A 211 12.89 6.29 13.92
CA GLY A 211 12.87 5.73 12.58
C GLY A 211 11.95 4.53 12.45
N GLU A 212 11.15 4.52 11.38
CA GLU A 212 10.17 3.48 11.08
C GLU A 212 10.28 3.11 9.61
N SER A 213 9.87 1.90 9.26
CA SER A 213 9.80 1.48 7.85
C SER A 213 8.64 2.14 7.11
N ILE A 214 8.63 1.99 5.79
CA ILE A 214 7.52 2.44 4.93
C ILE A 214 6.17 1.79 5.27
N TRP A 215 6.18 0.70 6.04
CA TRP A 215 4.99 -0.02 6.49
C TRP A 215 4.48 0.44 7.87
N GLY A 216 5.08 1.49 8.46
CA GLY A 216 4.64 2.07 9.73
C GLY A 216 5.06 1.28 10.97
N GLY A 217 6.19 0.57 10.90
CA GLY A 217 6.72 -0.24 11.99
C GLY A 217 8.06 -0.89 11.67
N GLU A 218 8.36 -2.00 12.33
CA GLU A 218 9.55 -2.81 12.07
C GLU A 218 9.29 -3.91 11.02
N PHE A 219 10.33 -4.36 10.33
CA PHE A 219 10.26 -5.48 9.37
C PHE A 219 11.38 -6.51 9.55
N GLU A 220 11.22 -7.68 8.92
CA GLU A 220 12.10 -8.83 9.09
C GLU A 220 13.53 -8.65 8.57
N ASP A 221 14.47 -9.45 9.08
CA ASP A 221 15.82 -9.52 8.55
C ASP A 221 15.91 -10.36 7.27
N GLU A 222 16.71 -9.92 6.30
CA GLU A 222 16.93 -10.61 5.02
C GLU A 222 18.40 -11.06 4.89
N PHE A 223 18.75 -12.18 5.53
CA PHE A 223 20.12 -12.70 5.47
C PHE A 223 20.34 -13.59 4.24
N HIS A 224 21.42 -13.32 3.49
CA HIS A 224 21.81 -14.13 2.34
C HIS A 224 23.27 -14.62 2.46
N PRO A 225 23.58 -15.90 2.14
CA PRO A 225 24.94 -16.44 2.29
C PRO A 225 26.03 -15.72 1.50
N SER A 226 25.68 -15.13 0.35
CA SER A 226 26.61 -14.35 -0.49
C SER A 226 26.87 -12.93 0.04
N LEU A 227 26.05 -12.45 0.97
CA LEU A 227 26.11 -11.09 1.49
C LEU A 227 26.68 -11.12 2.91
N ARG A 228 27.92 -10.65 3.03
CA ARG A 228 28.73 -10.66 4.25
C ARG A 228 29.43 -9.32 4.44
N HIS A 229 29.82 -9.05 5.67
CA HIS A 229 30.64 -7.91 6.06
C HIS A 229 32.14 -8.23 5.93
N ASP A 230 32.52 -8.94 4.85
CA ASP A 230 33.89 -9.37 4.55
C ASP A 230 34.77 -8.22 4.05
N ARG A 231 34.14 -7.11 3.63
CA ARG A 231 34.80 -5.95 3.01
C ARG A 231 34.37 -4.65 3.67
N PRO A 232 35.25 -3.64 3.67
CA PRO A 232 34.85 -2.28 4.07
C PRO A 232 33.81 -1.72 3.12
N TYR A 233 33.12 -0.67 3.56
CA TYR A 233 32.10 0.05 2.80
C TYR A 233 30.87 -0.79 2.46
N THR A 234 30.53 -1.72 3.36
CA THR A 234 29.30 -2.49 3.28
C THR A 234 28.16 -1.70 3.92
N LEU A 235 27.02 -1.64 3.23
CA LEU A 235 25.80 -0.97 3.67
C LEU A 235 24.85 -2.00 4.29
N SER A 236 24.45 -1.75 5.53
CA SER A 236 23.62 -2.67 6.31
C SER A 236 22.59 -1.95 7.17
N MET A 237 21.48 -2.62 7.49
CA MET A 237 20.43 -2.08 8.35
C MET A 237 20.89 -2.02 9.80
N ALA A 238 20.59 -0.91 10.47
CA ALA A 238 20.68 -0.82 11.92
C ALA A 238 19.40 -1.38 12.53
N ASN A 239 19.53 -2.26 13.51
CA ASN A 239 18.41 -2.89 14.21
C ASN A 239 18.71 -2.95 15.73
N ALA A 240 17.67 -3.16 16.53
CA ALA A 240 17.73 -3.28 17.99
C ALA A 240 17.56 -4.75 18.47
N GLY A 241 17.71 -5.70 17.55
CA GLY A 241 17.44 -7.12 17.76
C GLY A 241 16.95 -7.79 16.47
N PRO A 242 16.72 -9.12 16.49
CA PRO A 242 16.22 -9.84 15.33
C PRO A 242 14.89 -9.28 14.83
N ASN A 243 14.75 -9.05 13.53
CA ASN A 243 13.54 -8.57 12.84
C ASN A 243 13.03 -7.20 13.32
N THR A 244 13.93 -6.31 13.72
CA THR A 244 13.60 -4.94 14.19
C THR A 244 14.10 -3.86 13.22
N ASN A 245 14.05 -4.13 11.91
CA ASN A 245 14.52 -3.19 10.91
C ASN A 245 13.53 -2.04 10.75
N GLY A 246 14.01 -0.80 10.85
CA GLY A 246 13.21 0.42 10.63
C GLY A 246 13.71 1.20 9.42
N SER A 247 14.14 2.44 9.65
CA SER A 247 14.73 3.30 8.60
C SER A 247 16.26 3.46 8.73
N GLN A 248 16.82 3.15 9.89
CA GLN A 248 18.22 3.39 10.20
C GLN A 248 19.16 2.41 9.47
N PHE A 249 20.29 2.90 9.01
CA PHE A 249 21.32 2.09 8.35
C PHE A 249 22.72 2.60 8.69
N PHE A 250 23.71 1.75 8.46
CA PHE A 250 25.12 2.10 8.64
C PHE A 250 25.98 1.66 7.46
N ILE A 251 27.11 2.34 7.29
CA ILE A 251 28.16 2.01 6.33
C ILE A 251 29.43 1.69 7.11
N THR A 252 30.00 0.51 6.88
CA THR A 252 31.24 0.08 7.55
C THR A 252 32.46 0.73 6.91
N VAL A 253 33.53 0.97 7.68
CA VAL A 253 34.82 1.44 7.13
C VAL A 253 35.91 0.37 7.16
N ILE A 254 35.66 -0.73 7.88
CA ILE A 254 36.50 -1.93 7.94
C ILE A 254 35.64 -3.18 7.71
N PRO A 255 36.25 -4.36 7.44
CA PRO A 255 35.54 -5.64 7.54
C PRO A 255 35.03 -5.87 8.98
N THR A 256 33.77 -6.30 9.11
CA THR A 256 33.10 -6.49 10.41
C THR A 256 32.34 -7.83 10.45
N PRO A 257 33.03 -8.98 10.33
CA PRO A 257 32.39 -10.29 10.19
C PRO A 257 31.53 -10.70 11.39
N TRP A 258 31.72 -10.10 12.57
CA TRP A 258 30.89 -10.35 13.76
C TRP A 258 29.44 -9.80 13.64
N LEU A 259 29.15 -9.01 12.61
CA LEU A 259 27.81 -8.51 12.27
C LEU A 259 27.07 -9.42 11.27
N ASP A 260 27.73 -10.44 10.73
CA ASP A 260 27.10 -11.38 9.79
C ASP A 260 25.94 -12.15 10.44
N ASN A 261 24.82 -12.24 9.72
CA ASN A 261 23.55 -12.80 10.19
C ASN A 261 22.96 -12.11 11.44
N LYS A 262 23.39 -10.87 11.73
CA LYS A 262 22.77 -10.00 12.73
C LYS A 262 22.18 -8.75 12.10
N HIS A 263 22.84 -8.23 11.07
CA HIS A 263 22.41 -7.06 10.31
C HIS A 263 22.25 -7.42 8.84
N THR A 264 21.11 -7.02 8.25
CA THR A 264 20.81 -7.23 6.84
C THR A 264 21.75 -6.39 5.98
N VAL A 265 22.57 -7.05 5.16
CA VAL A 265 23.46 -6.41 4.18
C VAL A 265 22.64 -6.21 2.91
N PHE A 266 22.38 -4.97 2.51
CA PHE A 266 21.52 -4.67 1.35
C PHE A 266 22.19 -3.82 0.27
N GLY A 267 23.45 -3.43 0.48
CA GLY A 267 24.22 -2.74 -0.55
C GLY A 267 25.71 -2.59 -0.22
N ARG A 268 26.45 -1.95 -1.12
CA ARG A 268 27.86 -1.60 -0.97
C ARG A 268 28.19 -0.28 -1.64
N VAL A 269 29.14 0.46 -1.10
CA VAL A 269 29.66 1.68 -1.74
C VAL A 269 30.52 1.28 -2.95
N ILE A 270 30.24 1.90 -4.09
CA ILE A 270 31.02 1.72 -5.33
C ILE A 270 31.84 2.95 -5.70
N ARG A 271 31.43 4.16 -5.28
CA ARG A 271 32.18 5.41 -5.45
C ARG A 271 31.97 6.32 -4.23
N GLY A 272 32.94 7.18 -3.93
CA GLY A 272 32.88 8.06 -2.76
C GLY A 272 33.36 7.40 -1.46
N MET A 273 34.23 6.40 -1.55
CA MET A 273 34.83 5.74 -0.38
C MET A 273 35.64 6.72 0.48
N GLU A 274 36.32 7.69 -0.16
CA GLU A 274 36.98 8.80 0.53
C GLU A 274 36.03 9.66 1.36
N VAL A 275 34.80 9.89 0.88
CA VAL A 275 33.78 10.65 1.62
C VAL A 275 33.37 9.90 2.88
N VAL A 276 33.15 8.58 2.78
CA VAL A 276 32.86 7.73 3.95
C VAL A 276 34.01 7.77 4.96
N GLN A 277 35.25 7.71 4.49
CA GLN A 277 36.43 7.80 5.37
C GLN A 277 36.54 9.17 6.05
N ASN A 278 36.27 10.25 5.31
CA ASN A 278 36.27 11.61 5.84
C ASN A 278 35.21 11.78 6.92
N ILE A 279 33.98 11.30 6.68
CA ILE A 279 32.90 11.30 7.69
C ILE A 279 33.33 10.51 8.92
N SER A 280 33.92 9.32 8.75
CA SER A 280 34.35 8.49 9.89
C SER A 280 35.52 9.09 10.70
N SER A 281 36.22 10.08 10.14
CA SER A 281 37.35 10.76 10.78
C SER A 281 36.96 12.06 11.50
N VAL A 282 35.70 12.48 11.42
CA VAL A 282 35.17 13.66 12.11
C VAL A 282 35.33 13.52 13.63
N LYS A 283 35.61 14.63 14.31
CA LYS A 283 35.72 14.65 15.78
C LYS A 283 34.34 14.38 16.39
N CYS A 284 34.26 13.33 17.21
CA CYS A 284 33.04 12.91 17.88
C CYS A 284 33.20 13.01 19.40
N ASN A 285 32.07 13.18 20.08
CA ASN A 285 32.03 13.15 21.54
C ASN A 285 32.31 11.71 22.03
N PRO A 286 33.37 11.48 22.83
CA PRO A 286 33.73 10.13 23.28
C PRO A 286 32.67 9.41 24.12
N LYS A 287 31.67 10.12 24.66
CA LYS A 287 30.61 9.52 25.48
C LYS A 287 29.40 9.07 24.67
N THR A 288 29.14 9.71 23.53
CA THR A 288 27.90 9.50 22.76
C THR A 288 28.16 9.12 21.31
N ASP A 289 29.42 9.09 20.87
CA ASP A 289 29.85 8.85 19.49
C ASP A 289 29.18 9.81 18.46
N LYS A 290 28.63 10.93 18.94
CA LYS A 290 27.97 11.94 18.10
C LYS A 290 29.01 12.95 17.60
N PRO A 291 29.04 13.32 16.31
CA PRO A 291 29.96 14.33 15.82
C PRO A 291 29.71 15.70 16.46
N TYR A 292 30.77 16.49 16.64
CA TYR A 292 30.64 17.89 17.09
C TYR A 292 30.09 18.80 16.00
N ASP A 293 30.59 18.61 14.78
CA ASP A 293 30.10 19.29 13.59
C ASP A 293 29.11 18.38 12.88
N ASP A 294 27.87 18.82 12.75
CA ASP A 294 26.81 18.00 12.17
C ASP A 294 27.11 17.64 10.71
N VAL A 295 27.11 16.34 10.43
CA VAL A 295 27.15 15.79 9.08
C VAL A 295 25.76 15.32 8.73
N SER A 296 25.20 15.84 7.63
CA SER A 296 23.83 15.58 7.21
C SER A 296 23.74 14.98 5.81
N ILE A 297 22.69 14.21 5.58
CA ILE A 297 22.23 13.82 4.24
C ILE A 297 21.43 14.99 3.67
N LEU A 298 21.80 15.48 2.49
CA LEU A 298 21.07 16.52 1.78
C LEU A 298 19.88 15.92 1.03
N ASN A 299 20.16 14.89 0.22
CA ASN A 299 19.16 14.12 -0.49
C ASN A 299 19.72 12.75 -0.92
N VAL A 300 18.82 11.84 -1.29
CA VAL A 300 19.17 10.53 -1.85
C VAL A 300 18.54 10.38 -3.22
N SER A 301 19.38 10.23 -4.25
CA SER A 301 18.96 10.05 -5.64
C SER A 301 19.00 8.57 -6.02
N VAL A 302 17.86 7.98 -6.37
CA VAL A 302 17.76 6.55 -6.72
C VAL A 302 17.77 6.35 -8.24
N LYS A 303 18.52 5.36 -8.75
CA LYS A 303 18.81 5.12 -10.19
C LYS A 303 18.70 3.65 -10.60
#